data_AF-A0A965BWX3-F1
#
_entry.id   AF-A0A965BWX3-F1
#
_cell.length_a   1.000
_cell.length_b   1.000
_cell.length_c   1.000
_cell.angle_alpha   90.00
_cell.angle_beta   90.00
_cell.angle_gamma   90.00
#
_symmetry.space_group_name_H-M   'P 1'
#
loop_
_entity.id
_entity.type
_entity.pdbx_description
1 polymer ?
#
loop_
_entity_poly.entity_id
_entity_poly.type
_entity_poly.pdbx_seq_one_letter_code
_entity_poly.pdbx_strand_id
1 'polypeptide(L)'
;KRFDTHFFLAAAPEDQAALHDGHEAVDSVWIRPADALAEGIAGTKKLVFPTRMNLTKLARHDSVAEAFAAARARPVVTVLPELLGMTPEGRIMRLPRDADYGGEEFLAGDPPSM
;
A
#
# COMPACT_ATOMS: atom_id res chain seq x y z
N LYS A 1 12.57 0.01 -14.43
CA LYS A 1 11.34 -0.28 -15.21
C LYS A 1 10.18 0.46 -14.56
N ARG A 2 9.30 1.10 -15.33
CA ARG A 2 8.07 1.76 -14.82
C ARG A 2 6.88 0.86 -15.13
N PHE A 3 5.86 0.89 -14.27
CA PHE A 3 4.64 0.13 -14.43
C PHE A 3 3.45 1.08 -14.38
N ASP A 4 2.47 0.83 -15.25
CA ASP A 4 1.14 1.41 -15.16
C ASP A 4 0.23 0.38 -14.49
N THR A 5 0.10 0.50 -13.17
CA THR A 5 -0.50 -0.53 -12.31
C THR A 5 -1.86 -0.08 -11.80
N HIS A 6 -2.87 -0.89 -12.02
CA HIS A 6 -4.19 -0.74 -11.40
C HIS A 6 -4.24 -1.50 -10.07
N PHE A 7 -4.88 -0.90 -9.07
CA PHE A 7 -5.14 -1.53 -7.77
C PHE A 7 -6.63 -1.83 -7.65
N PHE A 8 -6.96 -3.04 -7.25
CA PHE A 8 -8.33 -3.53 -7.12
C PHE A 8 -8.64 -3.88 -5.66
N LEU A 9 -9.93 -3.81 -5.31
CA LEU A 9 -10.44 -4.25 -4.01
C LEU A 9 -11.43 -5.40 -4.24
N ALA A 10 -11.27 -6.47 -3.47
CA ALA A 10 -12.15 -7.64 -3.47
C ALA A 10 -12.44 -8.05 -2.03
N ALA A 11 -13.67 -8.50 -1.77
CA ALA A 11 -14.00 -9.16 -0.52
C ALA A 11 -13.62 -10.64 -0.66
N ALA A 12 -12.83 -11.15 0.29
CA ALA A 12 -12.59 -12.58 0.39
C ALA A 12 -13.89 -13.28 0.85
N PRO A 13 -14.22 -14.47 0.32
CA PRO A 13 -15.23 -15.32 0.90
C PRO A 13 -14.94 -15.60 2.37
N GLU A 14 -16.00 -15.85 3.13
CA GLU A 14 -15.89 -16.31 4.51
C GLU A 14 -15.02 -17.57 4.58
N ASP A 15 -14.22 -17.68 5.64
CA ASP A 15 -13.32 -18.80 5.93
C ASP A 15 -12.26 -19.10 4.86
N GLN A 16 -11.95 -18.16 3.96
CA GLN A 16 -10.86 -18.33 3.01
C GLN A 16 -9.51 -18.45 3.73
N ALA A 17 -8.92 -19.66 3.69
CA ALA A 17 -7.53 -19.86 4.09
C ALA A 17 -6.58 -19.34 3.01
N ALA A 18 -5.58 -18.56 3.41
CA ALA A 18 -4.53 -18.13 2.50
C ALA A 18 -3.58 -19.32 2.21
N LEU A 19 -3.49 -19.71 0.95
CA LEU A 19 -2.55 -20.74 0.47
C LEU A 19 -1.76 -20.17 -0.69
N HIS A 20 -0.45 -20.39 -0.69
CA HIS A 20 0.45 -19.96 -1.74
C HIS A 20 0.90 -21.16 -2.60
N ASP A 21 1.39 -20.88 -3.81
CA ASP A 21 1.78 -21.89 -4.81
C ASP A 21 3.13 -22.56 -4.49
N GLY A 22 3.87 -22.05 -3.51
CA GLY A 22 5.16 -22.56 -3.05
C GLY A 22 6.34 -22.14 -3.94
N HIS A 23 6.11 -21.29 -4.94
CA HIS A 23 7.13 -20.91 -5.91
C HIS A 23 7.23 -19.38 -6.04
N GLU A 24 6.16 -18.72 -6.45
CA GLU A 24 6.12 -17.26 -6.58
C GLU A 24 5.78 -16.58 -5.25
N ALA A 25 4.87 -17.19 -4.49
CA ALA A 25 4.55 -16.79 -3.12
C ALA A 25 4.96 -17.90 -2.16
N VAL A 26 5.64 -17.52 -1.08
CA VAL A 26 6.17 -18.45 -0.06
C VAL A 26 5.61 -18.20 1.34
N ASP A 27 4.86 -17.11 1.52
CA ASP A 27 4.19 -16.77 2.78
C ASP A 27 2.93 -15.94 2.49
N SER A 28 1.92 -16.04 3.35
CA SER A 28 0.66 -15.31 3.25
C SER A 28 -0.01 -15.19 4.60
N VAL A 29 -0.57 -14.02 4.89
CA VAL A 29 -1.24 -13.75 6.17
C VAL A 29 -2.46 -12.85 5.95
N TRP A 30 -3.54 -13.12 6.69
CA TRP A 30 -4.62 -12.16 6.89
C TRP A 30 -4.25 -11.23 8.04
N ILE A 31 -4.07 -9.95 7.74
CA ILE A 31 -3.62 -8.93 8.70
C ILE A 31 -4.44 -7.66 8.52
N ARG A 32 -4.68 -6.92 9.60
CA ARG A 32 -5.33 -5.61 9.49
C ARG A 32 -4.39 -4.63 8.76
N PRO A 33 -4.91 -3.75 7.89
CA PRO A 33 -4.08 -2.77 7.19
C PRO A 33 -3.25 -1.89 8.12
N ALA A 34 -3.82 -1.47 9.26
CA ALA A 34 -3.12 -0.68 10.27
C ALA A 34 -1.95 -1.44 10.91
N ASP A 35 -2.13 -2.73 11.22
CA ASP A 35 -1.09 -3.58 11.81
C ASP A 35 0.05 -3.80 10.81
N ALA A 36 -0.27 -4.06 9.53
CA ALA A 36 0.73 -4.20 8.48
C ALA A 36 1.56 -2.91 8.29
N LEU A 37 0.93 -1.74 8.38
CA LEU A 37 1.63 -0.45 8.34
C LEU A 37 2.54 -0.27 9.54
N ALA A 38 2.10 -0.65 10.74
CA ALA A 38 2.90 -0.59 11.97
C ALA A 38 4.13 -1.52 11.88
N GLU A 39 3.94 -2.75 11.39
CA GLU A 39 5.04 -3.70 11.13
C GLU A 39 6.01 -3.18 10.07
N GLY A 40 5.50 -2.46 9.05
CA GLY A 40 6.32 -1.77 8.06
C GLY A 40 7.18 -0.66 8.65
N ILE A 41 6.63 0.13 9.58
CA ILE A 41 7.36 1.18 10.31
C ILE A 41 8.41 0.55 11.24
N ALA A 42 8.06 -0.55 11.92
CA ALA A 42 8.97 -1.28 12.80
C ALA A 42 10.08 -2.04 12.06
N GLY A 43 9.99 -2.16 10.73
CA GLY A 43 10.94 -2.91 9.90
C GLY A 43 10.79 -4.43 10.00
N THR A 44 9.74 -4.94 10.64
CA THR A 44 9.49 -6.39 10.77
C THR A 44 8.88 -7.00 9.52
N LYS A 45 8.17 -6.20 8.71
CA LYS A 45 7.73 -6.57 7.35
C LYS A 45 8.18 -5.53 6.34
N LYS A 46 8.73 -5.99 5.22
CA LYS A 46 9.06 -5.10 4.10
C LYS A 46 7.79 -4.74 3.32
N LEU A 47 7.41 -3.47 3.31
CA LEU A 47 6.32 -2.95 2.49
C LEU A 47 6.86 -2.02 1.42
N VAL A 48 6.78 -2.47 0.16
CA VAL A 48 7.12 -1.60 -0.97
C VAL A 48 6.20 -0.38 -1.01
N PHE A 49 6.73 0.74 -1.50
CA PHE A 49 6.06 2.04 -1.43
C PHE A 49 4.60 2.05 -1.96
N PRO A 50 4.26 1.50 -3.15
CA PRO A 50 2.86 1.47 -3.60
C PRO A 50 1.93 0.66 -2.71
N THR A 51 2.42 -0.44 -2.11
CA THR A 51 1.65 -1.25 -1.16
C THR A 51 1.37 -0.45 0.11
N ARG A 52 2.39 0.20 0.67
CA ARG A 52 2.24 1.09 1.84
C ARG A 52 1.19 2.17 1.59
N MET A 53 1.25 2.84 0.44
CA MET A 53 0.30 3.89 0.05
C MET A 53 -1.15 3.38 -0.03
N ASN A 54 -1.38 2.21 -0.63
CA ASN A 54 -2.72 1.63 -0.71
C ASN A 54 -3.22 1.11 0.65
N LEU A 55 -2.35 0.54 1.49
CA LEU A 55 -2.70 0.15 2.86
C LEU A 55 -3.08 1.37 3.71
N THR A 56 -2.39 2.50 3.59
CA THR A 56 -2.76 3.76 4.29
C THR A 56 -4.17 4.22 3.95
N LYS A 57 -4.64 4.03 2.73
CA LYS A 57 -6.03 4.31 2.35
C LYS A 57 -7.00 3.29 2.91
N LEU A 58 -6.68 2.01 2.76
CA LEU A 58 -7.55 0.93 3.22
C LEU A 58 -7.73 0.97 4.75
N ALA A 59 -6.70 1.37 5.49
CA ALA A 59 -6.71 1.52 6.95
C ALA A 59 -7.65 2.63 7.47
N ARG A 60 -8.26 3.44 6.60
CA ARG A 60 -9.22 4.50 6.99
C ARG A 60 -10.63 3.97 7.21
N HIS A 61 -10.88 2.69 6.96
CA HIS A 61 -12.20 2.07 6.98
C HIS A 61 -12.21 0.89 7.94
N ASP A 62 -13.26 0.78 8.74
CA ASP A 62 -13.38 -0.27 9.77
C ASP A 62 -14.14 -1.50 9.27
N SER A 63 -14.74 -1.41 8.08
CA SER A 63 -15.47 -2.51 7.48
C SER A 63 -15.24 -2.64 5.97
N VAL A 64 -15.50 -3.85 5.46
CA VAL A 64 -15.48 -4.14 4.02
C VAL A 64 -16.50 -3.25 3.29
N ALA A 65 -17.70 -3.08 3.84
CA ALA A 65 -18.75 -2.26 3.22
C ALA A 65 -18.32 -0.79 3.03
N GLU A 66 -17.71 -0.19 4.05
CA GLU A 66 -17.17 1.17 3.99
C GLU A 66 -16.04 1.29 2.98
N ALA A 67 -15.10 0.34 2.97
CA ALA A 67 -14.00 0.34 2.01
C ALA A 67 -14.49 0.27 0.56
N PHE A 68 -15.52 -0.56 0.29
CA PHE A 68 -16.15 -0.62 -1.04
C PHE A 68 -16.91 0.66 -1.39
N ALA A 69 -17.66 1.25 -0.46
CA ALA A 69 -18.38 2.49 -0.69
C ALA A 69 -17.40 3.64 -1.04
N ALA A 70 -16.32 3.76 -0.27
CA ALA A 70 -15.26 4.74 -0.51
C ALA A 70 -14.55 4.51 -1.86
N ALA A 71 -14.22 3.26 -2.18
CA ALA A 71 -13.57 2.92 -3.46
C ALA A 71 -14.43 3.26 -4.68
N ARG A 72 -15.76 3.07 -4.61
CA ARG A 72 -16.69 3.41 -5.70
C ARG A 72 -16.88 4.91 -5.87
N ALA A 73 -16.88 5.68 -4.79
CA ALA A 73 -17.09 7.13 -4.83
C ALA A 73 -15.85 7.89 -5.31
N ARG A 74 -14.67 7.30 -5.21
CA ARG A 74 -13.40 7.97 -5.49
C ARG A 74 -13.03 7.86 -6.98
N PRO A 75 -12.57 8.96 -7.62
CA PRO A 75 -12.01 8.88 -8.97
C PRO A 75 -10.71 8.05 -8.99
N VAL A 76 -10.46 7.37 -10.10
CA VAL A 76 -9.18 6.70 -10.35
C VAL A 76 -8.19 7.75 -10.87
N VAL A 77 -7.10 7.96 -10.13
CA VAL A 77 -6.05 8.93 -10.46
C VAL A 77 -4.79 8.19 -10.88
N THR A 78 -4.28 8.50 -12.07
CA THR A 78 -2.96 8.03 -12.50
C THR A 78 -1.88 8.72 -11.69
N VAL A 79 -1.09 7.94 -10.95
CA VAL A 79 -0.02 8.45 -10.10
C VAL A 79 1.30 8.35 -10.85
N LEU A 80 1.87 9.50 -11.21
CA LEU A 80 3.23 9.61 -11.71
C LEU A 80 4.12 10.24 -10.62
N PRO A 81 4.87 9.45 -9.84
CA PRO A 81 5.72 10.02 -8.79
C PRO A 81 6.80 10.92 -9.39
N GLU A 82 6.92 12.12 -8.85
CA GLU A 82 8.01 13.06 -9.13
C GLU A 82 9.10 12.90 -8.06
N LEU A 83 10.35 12.74 -8.48
CA LEU A 83 11.49 12.68 -7.55
C LEU A 83 11.88 14.11 -7.14
N LEU A 84 11.74 14.43 -5.87
CA LEU A 84 12.17 15.73 -5.32
C LEU A 84 13.60 15.72 -4.80
N GLY A 85 14.10 14.57 -4.36
CA GLY A 85 15.45 14.46 -3.81
C GLY A 85 15.77 13.10 -3.21
N MET A 86 16.95 13.03 -2.60
CA MET A 86 17.50 11.85 -1.94
C MET A 86 17.90 12.19 -0.50
N THR A 87 17.62 11.28 0.43
CA THR A 87 18.16 11.25 1.80
C THR A 87 18.88 9.92 2.02
N PRO A 88 19.65 9.77 3.12
CA PRO A 88 20.22 8.46 3.48
C PRO A 88 19.16 7.36 3.66
N GLU A 89 17.94 7.74 4.01
CA GLU A 89 16.81 6.83 4.26
C GLU A 89 15.99 6.51 3.00
N GLY A 90 16.16 7.25 1.90
CA GLY A 90 15.50 6.94 0.63
C GLY A 90 15.21 8.13 -0.29
N ARG A 91 14.30 7.93 -1.23
CA ARG A 91 13.87 8.95 -2.19
C ARG A 91 12.75 9.79 -1.61
N ILE A 92 12.78 11.11 -1.76
CA ILE A 92 11.63 11.97 -1.51
C ILE A 92 10.82 12.04 -2.80
N MET A 93 9.58 11.56 -2.76
CA MET A 93 8.67 11.52 -3.90
C MET A 93 7.49 12.45 -3.66
N ARG A 94 7.12 13.22 -4.68
CA ARG A 94 5.83 13.92 -4.73
C ARG A 94 4.80 13.09 -5.47
N LEU A 95 3.62 12.96 -4.88
CA LEU A 95 2.45 12.32 -5.49
C LEU A 95 1.35 13.38 -5.71
N PRO A 96 0.48 13.19 -6.72
CA PRO A 96 -0.67 14.06 -6.93
C PRO A 96 -1.59 14.11 -5.70
N ARG A 97 -2.00 15.31 -5.27
CA ARG A 97 -2.87 15.51 -4.10
C ARG A 97 -4.22 14.81 -4.22
N ASP A 98 -4.79 14.84 -5.42
CA ASP A 98 -6.05 14.19 -5.78
C ASP A 98 -5.98 12.66 -5.68
N ALA A 99 -4.77 12.08 -5.66
CA ALA A 99 -4.58 10.68 -5.33
C ALA A 99 -4.88 10.36 -3.85
N ASP A 100 -5.07 11.36 -2.97
CA ASP A 100 -5.61 11.19 -1.61
C ASP A 100 -4.84 10.17 -0.74
N TYR A 101 -3.52 10.30 -0.68
CA TYR A 101 -2.68 9.50 0.22
C TYR A 101 -2.43 10.16 1.59
N GLY A 102 -3.12 11.26 1.90
CA GLY A 102 -2.97 11.97 3.18
C GLY A 102 -1.78 12.96 3.23
N GLY A 103 -1.22 13.28 2.07
CA GLY A 103 -0.10 14.20 1.88
C GLY A 103 0.29 14.24 0.41
N GLU A 104 1.28 15.07 0.08
CA GLU A 104 1.81 15.20 -1.29
C GLU A 104 3.26 14.76 -1.37
N GLU A 105 4.04 14.84 -0.29
CA GLU A 105 5.45 14.48 -0.25
C GLU A 105 5.69 13.30 0.69
N PHE A 106 6.40 12.29 0.20
CA PHE A 106 6.56 11.03 0.90
C PHE A 106 7.99 10.51 0.74
N LEU A 107 8.54 9.98 1.84
CA LEU A 107 9.75 9.17 1.78
C LEU A 107 9.45 7.79 1.19
N ALA A 108 9.92 7.56 -0.03
CA ALA A 108 9.90 6.27 -0.74
C ALA A 108 11.24 5.54 -0.55
N GLY A 109 11.57 5.27 0.71
CA GLY A 109 12.60 4.34 1.14
C GLY A 109 11.97 3.02 1.56
N ASP A 110 12.65 1.91 1.25
CA ASP A 110 12.45 0.68 2.00
C ASP A 110 13.28 0.83 3.29
N PRO A 111 12.81 0.40 4.48
CA PRO A 111 13.71 0.29 5.62
C PRO A 111 14.92 -0.57 5.20
N PRO A 112 16.13 -0.23 5.65
CA PRO A 112 17.31 -1.02 5.29
C PRO A 112 17.05 -2.47 5.63
N SER A 113 17.32 -3.37 4.69
CA SER A 113 17.42 -4.79 5.01
C SER A 113 18.49 -4.92 6.10
N MET A 114 18.07 -5.38 7.29
CA MET A 114 18.99 -5.84 8.33
C MET A 114 19.86 -6.98 7.78
#